data_AF-A0A8T5PZX8-F1
#
_entry.id   AF-A0A8T5PZX8-F1
#
_cell.length_a   1.000
_cell.length_b   1.000
_cell.length_c   1.000
_cell.angle_alpha   90.00
_cell.angle_beta   90.00
_cell.angle_gamma   90.00
#
_symmetry.space_group_name_H-M   'P 1'
#
loop_
_entity.id
_entity.type
_entity.pdbx_description
1 polymer ?
#
loop_
_entity_poly.entity_id
_entity_poly.type
_entity_poly.pdbx_seq_one_letter_code
_entity_poly.pdbx_strand_id
1 'polypeptide(L)'
;MGKRQSIKSLANSIALVSVHKILVKYTNKPESKKYLEDEVDIYSLEASEKSEEYSWKREELKNMELRAIRITRNKLINKYPDISLSDEEVRKFVIDSMQELSLQ
;
A
#
# COMPACT_ATOMS: atom_id res chain seq x y z
N MET A 1 16.66 -13.80 -3.43
CA MET A 1 15.45 -14.17 -2.66
C MET A 1 14.50 -14.94 -3.56
N GLY A 2 13.67 -15.85 -3.03
CA GLY A 2 12.68 -16.59 -3.83
C GLY A 2 11.41 -15.79 -4.09
N LYS A 3 10.74 -16.03 -5.22
CA LYS A 3 9.53 -15.30 -5.67
C LYS A 3 8.43 -15.18 -4.60
N ARG A 4 8.23 -16.22 -3.79
CA ARG A 4 7.26 -16.18 -2.66
C ARG A 4 7.60 -15.13 -1.60
N GLN A 5 8.88 -14.89 -1.35
CA GLN A 5 9.31 -13.84 -0.42
C GLN A 5 9.12 -12.46 -1.05
N SER A 6 9.39 -12.31 -2.34
CA SER A 6 9.14 -11.08 -3.10
C SER A 6 7.65 -10.71 -3.11
N ILE A 7 6.73 -11.68 -3.25
CA ILE A 7 5.27 -11.46 -3.10
C ILE A 7 4.93 -10.84 -1.74
N LYS A 8 5.52 -11.34 -0.65
CA LYS A 8 5.29 -10.78 0.69
C LYS A 8 5.88 -9.37 0.81
N SER A 9 7.07 -9.18 0.28
CA SER A 9 7.78 -7.90 0.31
C SER A 9 6.98 -6.83 -0.43
N LEU A 10 6.56 -7.12 -1.67
CA LEU A 10 5.79 -6.20 -2.49
C LEU A 10 4.41 -5.92 -1.89
N ALA A 11 3.73 -6.92 -1.33
CA ALA A 11 2.47 -6.70 -0.60
C ALA A 11 2.64 -5.77 0.62
N ASN A 12 3.77 -5.86 1.33
CA ASN A 12 4.08 -4.94 2.43
C ASN A 12 4.33 -3.51 1.91
N SER A 13 5.05 -3.36 0.79
CA SER A 13 5.29 -2.08 0.15
C SER A 13 3.99 -1.42 -0.33
N ILE A 14 3.12 -2.17 -1.03
CA ILE A 14 1.79 -1.70 -1.43
C ILE A 14 1.00 -1.22 -0.21
N ALA A 15 0.96 -2.03 0.85
CA ALA A 15 0.25 -1.64 2.07
C ALA A 15 0.84 -0.38 2.72
N LEU A 16 2.15 -0.18 2.66
CA LEU A 16 2.80 1.01 3.20
C LEU A 16 2.39 2.27 2.42
N VAL A 17 2.43 2.21 1.09
CA VAL A 17 1.95 3.28 0.19
C VAL A 17 0.49 3.60 0.48
N SER A 18 -0.37 2.58 0.54
CA SER A 18 -1.80 2.77 0.81
C SER A 18 -2.07 3.41 2.17
N VAL A 19 -1.35 2.99 3.22
CA VAL A 19 -1.46 3.62 4.55
C VAL A 19 -1.07 5.09 4.50
N HIS A 20 0.03 5.45 3.86
CA HIS A 20 0.46 6.86 3.82
C HIS A 20 -0.48 7.71 2.97
N LYS A 21 -1.04 7.19 1.87
CA LYS A 21 -2.10 7.87 1.11
C LYS A 21 -3.35 8.12 1.96
N ILE A 22 -3.74 7.15 2.78
CA ILE A 22 -4.83 7.33 3.75
C ILE A 22 -4.46 8.44 4.74
N LEU A 23 -3.25 8.42 5.30
CA LEU A 23 -2.80 9.45 6.25
C LEU A 23 -2.79 10.84 5.61
N VAL A 24 -2.32 11.00 4.37
CA VAL A 24 -2.37 12.28 3.63
C VAL A 24 -3.80 12.78 3.50
N LYS A 25 -4.76 11.88 3.22
CA LYS A 25 -6.16 12.26 3.00
C LYS A 25 -6.90 12.59 4.31
N TYR A 26 -6.59 11.90 5.40
CA TYR A 26 -7.32 12.01 6.67
C TYR A 26 -6.52 12.71 7.78
N THR A 27 -5.31 13.21 7.51
CA THR A 27 -4.55 13.99 8.49
C THR A 27 -5.21 15.34 8.74
N ASN A 28 -5.37 15.67 10.02
CA ASN A 28 -5.82 16.99 10.46
C ASN A 28 -4.66 17.97 10.69
N LYS A 29 -3.41 17.54 10.42
CA LYS A 29 -2.17 18.31 10.63
C LYS A 29 -1.61 18.79 9.29
N PRO A 30 -1.95 20.01 8.83
CA PRO A 30 -1.49 20.51 7.55
C PRO A 30 0.05 20.59 7.47
N GLU A 31 0.73 20.83 8.59
CA GLU A 31 2.19 20.87 8.69
C GLU A 31 2.84 19.50 8.39
N SER A 32 2.15 18.41 8.68
CA SER A 32 2.62 17.05 8.41
C SER A 32 2.25 16.57 7.01
N LYS A 33 1.32 17.24 6.33
CA LYS A 33 0.78 16.80 5.05
C LYS A 33 1.87 16.68 3.98
N LYS A 34 2.71 17.70 3.84
CA LYS A 34 3.82 17.70 2.87
C LYS A 34 4.79 16.54 3.13
N TYR A 35 5.16 16.33 4.39
CA TYR A 35 6.05 15.22 4.75
C TYR A 35 5.43 13.85 4.42
N LEU A 36 4.13 13.67 4.66
CA LEU A 36 3.42 12.44 4.29
C LEU A 36 3.31 12.26 2.78
N GLU A 37 3.16 13.33 2.01
CA GLU A 37 3.18 13.31 0.53
C GLU A 37 4.56 12.88 0.03
N ASP A 38 5.64 13.49 0.55
CA ASP A 38 7.02 13.11 0.21
C ASP A 38 7.29 11.62 0.54
N GLU A 39 6.77 11.11 1.67
CA GLU A 39 6.85 9.69 2.03
C GLU A 39 6.08 8.79 1.06
N VAL A 40 4.89 9.22 0.59
CA VAL A 40 4.14 8.47 -0.43
C VAL A 40 4.96 8.33 -1.71
N ASP A 41 5.62 9.40 -2.16
CA ASP A 41 6.44 9.37 -3.38
C ASP A 41 7.62 8.41 -3.24
N ILE A 42 8.35 8.47 -2.11
CA ILE A 42 9.48 7.58 -1.83
C ILE A 42 9.01 6.12 -1.80
N TYR A 43 7.95 5.81 -1.03
CA TYR A 43 7.48 4.43 -0.91
C TYR A 43 6.88 3.90 -2.22
N SER A 44 6.29 4.77 -3.04
CA SER A 44 5.76 4.39 -4.35
C SER A 44 6.88 4.07 -5.32
N LEU A 45 7.96 4.86 -5.33
CA LEU A 45 9.15 4.59 -6.12
C LEU A 45 9.78 3.24 -5.73
N GLU A 46 10.02 3.00 -4.45
CA GLU A 46 10.56 1.73 -3.95
C GLU A 46 9.66 0.53 -4.27
N ALA A 47 8.33 0.73 -4.24
CA ALA A 47 7.37 -0.30 -4.61
C ALA A 47 7.39 -0.57 -6.12
N SER A 48 7.59 0.46 -6.94
CA SER A 48 7.68 0.36 -8.40
C SER A 48 8.89 -0.46 -8.81
N GLU A 49 10.06 -0.16 -8.26
CA GLU A 49 11.28 -0.93 -8.53
C GLU A 49 11.10 -2.42 -8.20
N LYS A 50 10.46 -2.74 -7.06
CA LYS A 50 10.14 -4.12 -6.68
C LYS A 50 9.09 -4.78 -7.57
N SER A 51 8.17 -3.99 -8.11
CA SER A 51 7.13 -4.48 -9.01
C SER A 51 7.72 -4.96 -10.35
N GLU A 52 8.83 -4.35 -10.78
CA GLU A 52 9.50 -4.66 -12.05
C GLU A 52 10.42 -5.89 -11.97
N GLU A 53 10.76 -6.36 -10.76
CA GLU A 53 11.67 -7.51 -10.56
C GLU A 53 11.16 -8.82 -11.22
N TYR A 54 9.85 -8.98 -11.37
CA TYR A 54 9.24 -10.20 -11.88
C TYR A 54 8.03 -9.91 -12.77
N SER A 55 7.81 -10.78 -13.76
CA SER A 55 6.50 -10.90 -14.39
C SER A 55 5.53 -11.63 -13.44
N TRP A 56 4.59 -10.87 -12.89
CA TRP A 56 3.59 -11.37 -11.95
C TRP A 56 2.42 -12.01 -12.67
N LYS A 57 2.01 -13.18 -12.20
CA LYS A 57 0.79 -13.85 -12.65
C LYS A 57 -0.41 -13.28 -11.93
N ARG A 58 -1.58 -13.34 -12.56
CA ARG A 58 -2.85 -12.90 -11.98
C ARG A 58 -3.14 -13.46 -10.58
N GLU A 59 -2.84 -14.73 -10.34
CA GLU A 59 -2.99 -15.34 -9.01
C GLU A 59 -2.04 -14.75 -7.97
N GLU A 60 -0.82 -14.39 -8.38
CA GLU A 60 0.17 -13.76 -7.51
C GLU A 60 -0.25 -12.33 -7.17
N LEU A 61 -0.75 -11.58 -8.16
CA LEU A 61 -1.32 -10.23 -7.97
C LEU A 61 -2.49 -10.26 -6.99
N LYS A 62 -3.44 -11.20 -7.16
CA LYS A 62 -4.55 -11.38 -6.23
C LYS A 62 -4.07 -11.73 -4.81
N ASN A 63 -3.03 -12.56 -4.70
CA ASN A 63 -2.43 -12.88 -3.42
C ASN A 63 -1.75 -11.66 -2.76
N MET A 64 -1.15 -10.77 -3.54
CA MET A 64 -0.60 -9.51 -3.05
C MET A 64 -1.71 -8.57 -2.59
N GLU A 65 -2.77 -8.39 -3.38
CA GLU A 65 -3.94 -7.55 -3.05
C GLU A 65 -4.51 -7.95 -1.69
N LEU A 66 -4.87 -9.23 -1.52
CA LEU A 66 -5.46 -9.72 -0.27
C LEU A 66 -4.54 -9.54 0.94
N ARG A 67 -3.23 -9.73 0.74
CA ARG A 67 -2.24 -9.50 1.79
C ARG A 67 -2.14 -8.02 2.14
N ALA A 68 -2.04 -7.17 1.13
CA ALA A 68 -1.91 -5.72 1.29
C ALA A 68 -3.12 -5.15 2.02
N ILE A 69 -4.35 -5.53 1.64
CA ILE A 69 -5.60 -5.14 2.35
C ILE A 69 -5.51 -5.49 3.84
N ARG A 70 -5.13 -6.74 4.15
CA ARG A 70 -5.01 -7.20 5.54
C ARG A 70 -3.95 -6.40 6.32
N ILE A 71 -2.81 -6.12 5.70
CA ILE A 71 -1.71 -5.38 6.34
C ILE A 71 -2.12 -3.91 6.57
N THR A 72 -2.70 -3.26 5.56
CA THR A 72 -3.21 -1.88 5.64
C THR A 72 -4.22 -1.77 6.77
N ARG A 73 -5.23 -2.66 6.80
CA ARG A 73 -6.23 -2.68 7.86
C ARG A 73 -5.61 -2.84 9.25
N ASN A 74 -4.74 -3.83 9.42
CA ASN A 74 -4.08 -4.06 10.71
C ASN A 74 -3.22 -2.87 11.13
N LYS A 75 -2.56 -2.18 10.20
CA LYS A 75 -1.79 -0.97 10.51
C LYS A 75 -2.70 0.17 10.96
N LEU A 76 -3.83 0.40 10.27
CA LEU A 76 -4.79 1.43 10.65
C LEU A 76 -5.36 1.16 12.05
N ILE A 77 -5.87 -0.05 12.31
CA ILE A 77 -6.46 -0.41 13.61
C ILE A 77 -5.44 -0.26 14.75
N ASN A 78 -4.19 -0.70 14.56
CA ASN A 78 -3.21 -0.74 15.64
C ASN A 78 -2.45 0.58 15.85
N LYS A 79 -2.25 1.38 14.80
CA LYS A 79 -1.42 2.60 14.87
C LYS A 79 -2.20 3.90 14.71
N TYR A 80 -3.34 3.85 14.06
CA TYR A 80 -4.14 5.01 13.70
C TYR A 80 -5.62 4.76 14.02
N PRO A 81 -5.98 4.45 15.28
CA PRO A 81 -7.34 4.08 15.66
C PRO A 81 -8.38 5.19 15.39
N ASP A 82 -7.93 6.44 15.28
CA ASP A 82 -8.77 7.60 14.96
C ASP A 82 -9.28 7.58 13.50
N ILE A 83 -8.64 6.80 12.62
CA ILE A 83 -9.04 6.64 11.23
C ILE A 83 -9.97 5.44 11.11
N SER A 84 -11.27 5.71 10.99
CA SER A 84 -12.29 4.71 10.73
C SER A 84 -12.63 4.67 9.24
N LEU A 85 -12.25 3.58 8.57
CA LEU A 85 -12.55 3.33 7.16
C LEU A 85 -13.26 1.99 7.01
N SER A 86 -14.20 1.94 6.06
CA SER A 86 -14.82 0.70 5.62
C SER A 86 -13.82 -0.19 4.87
N ASP A 87 -14.14 -1.49 4.80
CA ASP A 87 -13.35 -2.46 4.05
C ASP A 87 -13.23 -2.09 2.57
N GLU A 88 -14.29 -1.53 2.00
CA GLU A 88 -14.34 -1.08 0.62
C GLU A 88 -13.41 0.10 0.38
N GLU A 89 -13.35 1.07 1.30
CA GLU A 89 -12.41 2.19 1.21
C GLU A 89 -10.96 1.73 1.30
N VAL A 90 -10.63 0.88 2.28
CA VAL A 90 -9.28 0.30 2.41
C VAL A 90 -8.89 -0.45 1.15
N ARG A 91 -9.82 -1.25 0.61
CA ARG A 91 -9.60 -1.99 -0.63
C ARG A 91 -9.36 -1.06 -1.81
N LYS A 92 -10.12 0.03 -1.92
CA LYS A 92 -9.92 1.03 -2.97
C LYS A 92 -8.51 1.62 -2.93
N PHE A 93 -8.03 2.05 -1.76
CA PHE A 93 -6.66 2.57 -1.65
C PHE A 93 -5.59 1.56 -2.06
N VAL A 94 -5.78 0.28 -1.73
CA VAL A 94 -4.86 -0.79 -2.14
C VAL A 94 -4.89 -1.01 -3.65
N ILE A 95 -6.09 -1.09 -4.25
CA ILE A 95 -6.23 -1.26 -5.70
C ILE A 95 -5.63 -0.08 -6.45
N ASP A 96 -5.94 1.15 -6.03
CA ASP A 96 -5.39 2.36 -6.64
C ASP A 96 -3.86 2.35 -6.55
N SER A 97 -3.30 1.95 -5.39
CA SER A 97 -1.85 1.79 -5.23
C SER A 97 -1.26 0.70 -6.13
N MET A 98 -1.96 -0.40 -6.39
CA MET A 98 -1.50 -1.44 -7.32
C MET A 98 -1.54 -0.97 -8.78
N GLN A 99 -2.57 -0.19 -9.15
CA GLN A 99 -2.70 0.38 -10.49
C GLN A 99 -1.57 1.34 -10.83
N GLU A 100 -1.21 2.21 -9.88
CA GLU A 100 -0.07 3.12 -10.06
C GLU A 100 1.26 2.38 -10.25
N LEU A 101 1.38 1.17 -9.69
CA LEU A 101 2.55 0.31 -9.86
C LEU A 101 2.48 -0.57 -11.12
N SER A 102 1.51 -0.33 -12.02
CA SER A 102 1.30 -1.15 -13.22
C SER A 102 1.08 -2.65 -12.94
N LEU A 103 0.56 -2.99 -11.75
CA LEU A 103 0.24 -4.36 -11.34
C LEU A 103 -1.22 -4.70 -11.65
N GLN A 104 -1.55 -4.99 -12.91
CA GLN A 104 -2.89 -5.43 -13.36
C GLN A 104 -2.87 -6.64 -14.30
#